data_AF-A0A673I0E5-F1
#
_entry.id   AF-A0A673I0E5-F1
#
_cell.length_a   1.000
_cell.length_b   1.000
_cell.length_c   1.000
_cell.angle_alpha   90.00
_cell.angle_beta   90.00
_cell.angle_gamma   90.00
#
_symmetry.space_group_name_H-M   'P 1'
#
loop_
_entity.id
_entity.type
_entity.pdbx_description
1 polymer ?
#
loop_
_entity_poly.entity_id
_entity_poly.type
_entity_poly.pdbx_seq_one_letter_code
_entity_poly.pdbx_strand_id
1 'polypeptide(L)'
;SEESEAGEVKRGSHEKVETLQQVSRRQISSTVRRQLVNKVPDKQKLFQEANGIPVHLKGGVGDAVLYRATMGLTVLGTAYVIYELVKAALPQKKD
;
A
#
# COMPACT_ATOMS: atom_id res chain seq x y z
N SER A 1 -1.04 -46.42 -49.36
CA SER A 1 -0.50 -46.28 -47.99
C SER A 1 -0.24 -44.84 -47.57
N GLU A 2 0.00 -43.90 -48.50
CA GLU A 2 0.26 -42.47 -48.19
C GLU A 2 -0.99 -41.67 -47.73
N GLU A 3 -2.19 -42.07 -48.16
CA GLU A 3 -3.44 -41.37 -47.82
C GLU A 3 -3.89 -41.60 -46.36
N SER A 4 -3.41 -42.68 -45.74
CA SER A 4 -3.69 -43.02 -44.34
C SER A 4 -2.81 -42.21 -43.37
N GLU A 5 -1.56 -41.91 -43.75
CA GLU A 5 -0.66 -41.06 -42.95
C GLU A 5 -1.11 -39.59 -42.98
N ALA A 6 -1.52 -39.08 -44.14
CA ALA A 6 -2.00 -37.70 -44.28
C ALA A 6 -3.23 -37.42 -43.41
N GLY A 7 -4.14 -38.39 -43.27
CA GLY A 7 -5.33 -38.30 -42.42
C GLY A 7 -5.05 -38.35 -40.91
N GLU A 8 -3.92 -38.92 -40.50
CA GLU A 8 -3.48 -38.99 -39.11
C GLU A 8 -2.71 -37.72 -38.70
N VAL A 9 -1.85 -37.21 -39.59
CA VAL A 9 -1.14 -35.93 -39.44
C VAL A 9 -2.13 -34.76 -39.36
N LYS A 10 -3.19 -34.78 -40.18
CA LYS A 10 -4.22 -33.74 -40.17
C LYS A 10 -5.05 -33.75 -38.89
N ARG A 11 -5.38 -34.94 -38.34
CA ARG A 11 -6.08 -35.07 -37.04
C ARG A 11 -5.21 -34.60 -35.87
N GLY A 12 -3.93 -34.99 -35.84
CA GLY A 12 -3.00 -34.55 -34.80
C GLY A 12 -2.72 -33.05 -34.81
N SER A 13 -2.82 -32.38 -35.96
CA SER A 13 -2.67 -30.92 -36.05
C SER A 13 -3.88 -30.18 -35.47
N HIS A 14 -5.10 -30.64 -35.77
CA HIS A 14 -6.33 -30.06 -35.20
C HIS A 14 -6.39 -30.20 -33.67
N GLU A 15 -5.98 -31.35 -33.12
CA GLU A 15 -5.94 -31.58 -31.66
C GLU A 15 -4.91 -30.67 -30.96
N LYS A 16 -3.76 -30.43 -31.60
CA LYS A 16 -2.76 -29.47 -31.09
C LYS A 16 -3.26 -28.04 -31.14
N VAL A 17 -3.97 -27.65 -32.20
CA VAL A 17 -4.55 -26.31 -32.33
C VAL A 17 -5.65 -26.10 -31.28
N GLU A 18 -6.48 -27.09 -31.03
CA GLU A 18 -7.53 -27.05 -30.00
C GLU A 18 -6.95 -27.01 -28.58
N THR A 19 -5.93 -27.81 -28.28
CA THR A 19 -5.25 -27.80 -26.98
C THR A 19 -4.50 -26.49 -26.74
N LEU A 20 -3.85 -25.94 -27.76
CA LEU A 20 -3.23 -24.60 -27.67
C LEU A 20 -4.29 -23.51 -27.53
N GLN A 21 -5.44 -23.62 -28.19
CA GLN A 21 -6.55 -22.67 -28.02
C GLN A 21 -7.16 -22.77 -26.62
N GLN A 22 -7.23 -23.96 -26.02
CA GLN A 22 -7.71 -24.20 -24.66
C GLN A 22 -6.71 -23.68 -23.61
N VAL A 23 -5.41 -23.86 -23.83
CA VAL A 23 -4.34 -23.31 -22.98
C VAL A 23 -4.25 -21.79 -23.12
N SER A 24 -4.48 -21.24 -24.33
CA SER A 24 -4.58 -19.80 -24.58
C SER A 24 -5.87 -19.19 -24.00
N ARG A 25 -7.00 -19.90 -24.01
CA ARG A 25 -8.26 -19.52 -23.33
C ARG A 25 -8.20 -19.62 -21.81
N ARG A 26 -7.17 -20.25 -21.23
CA ARG A 26 -6.72 -19.94 -19.86
C ARG A 26 -5.99 -18.60 -19.82
N GLN A 27 -6.40 -17.65 -20.68
CA GLN A 27 -6.24 -16.21 -20.51
C GLN A 27 -6.59 -15.89 -19.07
N ILE A 28 -5.53 -15.80 -18.28
CA ILE A 28 -5.32 -14.91 -17.14
C ILE A 28 -6.67 -14.40 -16.64
N SER A 29 -7.38 -15.25 -15.90
CA SER A 29 -8.39 -14.75 -14.97
C SER A 29 -7.58 -13.99 -13.94
N SER A 30 -7.28 -12.73 -14.24
CA SER A 30 -6.69 -11.77 -13.31
C SER A 30 -7.77 -11.43 -12.30
N THR A 31 -8.27 -12.43 -11.58
CA THR A 31 -8.76 -12.23 -10.23
C THR A 31 -7.55 -12.10 -9.30
N VAL A 32 -6.68 -11.14 -9.63
CA VAL A 32 -6.21 -10.16 -8.63
C VAL A 32 -7.39 -9.26 -8.25
N ARG A 33 -8.59 -9.83 -8.10
CA ARG A 33 -9.52 -9.39 -7.08
C ARG A 33 -8.83 -9.79 -5.78
N ARG A 34 -7.81 -9.02 -5.37
CA ARG A 34 -7.70 -8.67 -3.97
C ARG A 34 -9.12 -8.26 -3.62
N GLN A 35 -9.85 -9.16 -2.98
CA GLN A 35 -11.08 -8.82 -2.30
C GLN A 35 -10.62 -7.77 -1.31
N LEU A 36 -10.61 -6.49 -1.72
CA LEU A 36 -10.57 -5.36 -0.82
C LEU A 36 -11.93 -5.43 -0.13
N VAL A 37 -12.06 -6.39 0.78
CA VAL A 37 -13.25 -6.59 1.60
C VAL A 37 -13.50 -5.25 2.24
N ASN A 38 -14.73 -4.77 2.15
CA ASN A 38 -15.06 -3.49 2.72
C ASN A 38 -14.74 -3.49 4.22
N LYS A 39 -13.71 -2.73 4.61
CA LYS A 39 -13.24 -2.57 6.00
C LYS A 39 -13.85 -1.34 6.68
N VAL A 40 -14.68 -0.57 5.98
CA VAL A 40 -15.33 0.62 6.55
C VAL A 40 -16.15 0.28 7.80
N PRO A 41 -16.95 -0.81 7.86
CA PRO A 41 -17.69 -1.16 9.07
C PRO A 41 -16.77 -1.42 10.28
N ASP A 42 -15.65 -2.13 10.05
CA ASP A 42 -14.66 -2.44 11.09
C ASP A 42 -14.03 -1.15 11.66
N LYS A 43 -13.68 -0.22 10.76
CA LYS A 43 -13.09 1.07 11.15
C LYS A 43 -14.11 1.98 11.84
N GLN A 44 -15.35 2.03 11.34
CA GLN A 44 -16.44 2.78 11.97
C GLN A 44 -16.66 2.28 13.40
N LYS A 45 -16.69 0.97 13.62
CA LYS A 45 -16.81 0.39 14.97
C LYS A 45 -15.68 0.84 15.89
N LEU A 46 -14.43 0.78 15.42
CA LEU A 46 -13.26 1.21 16.20
C LEU A 46 -13.33 2.70 16.58
N PHE A 47 -13.65 3.57 15.62
CA PHE A 47 -13.66 5.02 15.87
C PHE A 47 -14.90 5.51 16.64
N GLN A 48 -16.01 4.77 16.60
CA GLN A 48 -17.25 5.08 17.34
C GLN A 48 -17.33 4.41 18.72
N GLU A 49 -16.38 3.54 19.07
CA GLU A 49 -16.33 2.90 20.38
C GLU A 49 -16.27 3.95 21.51
N ALA A 50 -17.16 3.85 22.51
CA ALA A 50 -17.36 4.87 23.54
C ALA A 50 -16.29 4.80 24.66
N ASN A 51 -15.01 4.88 24.29
CA ASN A 51 -13.88 4.69 25.22
C ASN A 51 -13.27 6.00 25.74
N GLY A 52 -13.86 7.16 25.41
CA GLY A 52 -13.34 8.48 25.81
C GLY A 52 -12.00 8.90 25.20
N ILE A 53 -11.36 8.05 24.38
CA ILE A 53 -10.10 8.34 23.70
C ILE A 53 -10.33 9.40 22.60
N PRO A 54 -9.50 10.47 22.54
CA PRO A 54 -9.64 11.50 21.51
C PRO A 54 -9.33 10.95 20.12
N VAL A 55 -9.96 11.53 19.09
CA VAL A 55 -9.90 11.02 17.70
C VAL A 55 -8.47 10.89 17.15
N HIS A 56 -7.54 11.76 17.55
CA HIS A 56 -6.14 11.77 17.10
C HIS A 56 -5.25 10.70 17.76
N LEU A 57 -5.79 9.90 18.70
CA LEU A 57 -5.12 8.73 19.29
C LEU A 57 -5.94 7.45 19.10
N LYS A 58 -7.09 7.55 18.44
CA LYS A 58 -8.10 6.47 18.37
C LYS A 58 -7.66 5.33 17.46
N GLY A 59 -6.74 5.57 16.53
CA GLY A 59 -6.09 4.56 15.69
C GLY A 59 -5.03 3.73 16.42
N GLY A 60 -4.68 4.09 17.66
CA GLY A 60 -3.87 3.27 18.56
C GLY A 60 -2.40 3.71 18.68
N VAL A 61 -1.50 2.73 18.81
CA VAL A 61 -0.07 2.98 19.14
C VAL A 61 0.63 3.82 18.07
N GLY A 62 0.31 3.61 16.79
CA GLY A 62 0.88 4.39 15.68
C GLY A 62 0.61 5.88 15.82
N ASP A 63 -0.64 6.24 16.12
CA ASP A 63 -1.05 7.63 16.34
C ASP A 63 -0.31 8.26 17.51
N ALA A 64 -0.14 7.52 18.61
CA ALA A 64 0.57 8.00 19.79
C ALA A 64 2.07 8.25 19.54
N VAL A 65 2.73 7.34 18.80
CA VAL A 65 4.14 7.50 18.41
C VAL A 65 4.29 8.70 17.48
N LEU A 66 3.43 8.81 16.46
CA LEU A 66 3.47 9.91 15.50
C LEU A 66 3.24 11.25 16.21
N TYR A 67 2.23 11.35 17.07
CA TYR A 67 1.95 12.54 17.86
C TYR A 67 3.15 12.98 18.70
N ARG A 68 3.77 12.05 19.44
CA ARG A 68 4.94 12.35 20.28
C ARG A 68 6.15 12.77 19.44
N ALA A 69 6.38 12.13 18.30
CA ALA A 69 7.47 12.50 17.40
C ALA A 69 7.27 13.90 16.83
N THR A 70 6.06 14.23 16.37
CA THR A 70 5.72 15.57 15.86
C THR A 70 5.84 16.63 16.95
N MET A 71 5.35 16.35 18.16
CA MET A 71 5.51 17.26 19.30
C MET A 71 6.99 17.47 19.67
N GLY A 72 7.78 16.40 19.71
CA GLY A 72 9.22 16.50 19.97
C GLY A 72 9.93 17.37 18.93
N LEU A 73 9.69 17.10 17.64
CA LEU A 73 10.30 17.85 16.54
C LEU A 73 9.94 19.34 16.57
N THR A 74 8.67 19.67 16.83
CA THR A 74 8.20 21.07 16.88
C THR A 74 8.79 21.84 18.06
N VAL A 75 8.86 21.22 19.24
CA VAL A 75 9.48 21.85 20.43
C VAL A 75 10.97 22.06 20.19
N LEU A 76 11.68 21.05 19.69
CA LEU A 76 13.11 21.15 19.39
C LEU A 76 13.40 22.20 18.31
N GLY A 77 12.62 22.20 17.22
CA GLY A 77 12.75 23.19 16.15
C GLY A 77 12.50 24.61 16.64
N THR A 78 11.48 24.81 17.48
CA THR A 78 11.18 26.13 18.06
C THR A 78 12.31 26.61 18.96
N ALA A 79 12.84 25.74 19.83
CA ALA A 79 13.98 26.07 20.68
C ALA A 79 15.23 26.41 19.87
N TYR A 80 15.50 25.68 18.78
CA TYR A 80 16.60 25.96 17.87
C TYR A 80 16.46 27.33 17.19
N VAL A 81 15.26 27.64 16.67
CA VAL A 81 14.99 28.95 16.05
C VAL A 81 15.15 30.08 17.07
N ILE A 82 14.70 29.92 18.31
CA ILE A 82 14.90 30.91 19.38
C ILE A 82 16.39 31.11 19.65
N TYR A 83 17.17 30.03 19.73
CA TYR A 83 18.61 30.10 19.92
C TYR A 83 19.30 30.89 18.79
N GLU A 84 19.00 30.57 17.53
CA GLU A 84 19.56 31.28 16.37
C GLU A 84 19.10 32.75 16.35
N LEU A 85 17.84 33.04 16.68
CA LEU A 85 17.34 34.42 16.78
C LEU A 85 18.08 35.22 17.83
N VAL A 86 18.30 34.67 19.03
CA VAL A 86 19.05 35.35 20.11
C VAL A 86 20.50 35.57 19.68
N LYS A 87 21.12 34.55 19.09
CA LYS A 87 22.50 34.62 18.58
C LYS A 87 22.64 35.70 17.49
N ALA A 88 21.66 35.82 16.61
CA ALA A 88 21.63 36.81 15.54
C ALA A 88 21.28 38.23 16.02
N ALA A 89 20.43 38.35 17.04
CA ALA A 89 19.99 39.64 17.59
C ALA A 89 21.05 40.32 18.47
N LEU A 90 21.95 39.54 19.09
CA LEU A 90 23.01 40.08 19.93
C LEU A 90 24.30 40.30 19.12
N PRO A 91 25.03 41.40 19.37
CA PRO A 91 26.28 41.67 18.67
C PRO A 91 27.32 40.57 18.98
N GLN A 92 27.72 39.84 17.95
CA GLN A 92 28.80 38.87 18.04
C GLN A 92 30.12 39.65 18.13
N LYS A 93 30.94 39.36 19.14
CA LYS A 93 32.31 39.87 19.15
C LYS A 93 33.03 39.32 17.91
N LYS A 94 33.55 40.20 17.08
CA LYS A 94 34.49 39.85 16.02
C LYS A 94 35.88 39.86 16.66
N ASP A 95 36.55 38.71 16.66
CA ASP A 95 38.00 38.66 16.84
C ASP A 95 38.70 39.31 15.65
#